data_AF-A0A0B7C1S3-F1
#
_entry.id   AF-A0A0B7C1S3-F1
#
_cell.length_a   1.000
_cell.length_b   1.000
_cell.length_c   1.000
_cell.angle_alpha   90.00
_cell.angle_beta   90.00
_cell.angle_gamma   90.00
#
_symmetry.space_group_name_H-M   'P 1'
#
loop_
_entity.id
_entity.type
_entity.pdbx_description
1 polymer ?
#
loop_
_entity_poly.entity_id
_entity_poly.type
_entity_poly.pdbx_seq_one_letter_code
_entity_poly.pdbx_strand_id
1 'polypeptide(L)'
;LISAIFHEYILTCTFKFFYPVLFVMFAGAGFGFIFLTDKGSNRSWNVFMWVALFIGNGMLMCLYSMEFYARQNCIASMESLLDFVIPRSWFCISPTSKL
;
A
#
# COMPACT_ATOMS: atom_id res chain seq x y z
N LEU A 1 -3.12 -10.30 11.62
CA LEU A 1 -2.49 -9.11 12.26
C LEU A 1 -0.98 -9.24 12.38
N ILE A 2 -0.43 -10.20 13.13
CA ILE A 2 1.03 -10.36 13.31
C ILE A 2 1.78 -10.42 11.95
N SER A 3 1.32 -11.26 11.02
CA SER A 3 1.91 -11.33 9.67
C SER A 3 1.90 -9.98 8.93
N ALA A 4 0.81 -9.22 8.99
CA ALA A 4 0.71 -7.92 8.34
C ALA A 4 1.70 -6.90 8.92
N ILE A 5 1.96 -6.95 10.25
CA ILE A 5 2.98 -6.13 10.91
C ILE A 5 4.37 -6.49 10.38
N PHE A 6 4.69 -7.77 10.27
CA PHE A 6 5.99 -8.20 9.74
C PHE A 6 6.18 -7.80 8.26
N HIS A 7 5.15 -7.94 7.43
CA HIS A 7 5.22 -7.49 6.04
C HIS A 7 5.44 -5.98 5.93
N GLU A 8 4.70 -5.19 6.70
CA GLU A 8 4.89 -3.74 6.75
C GLU A 8 6.28 -3.35 7.27
N TYR A 9 6.79 -4.06 8.28
CA TYR A 9 8.12 -3.83 8.84
C TYR A 9 9.22 -4.08 7.80
N ILE A 10 9.17 -5.20 7.08
CA ILE A 10 10.14 -5.51 6.03
C ILE A 10 10.10 -4.43 4.95
N LEU A 11 8.92 -4.04 4.47
CA LEU A 11 8.77 -3.00 3.46
C LEU A 11 9.32 -1.66 3.94
N THR A 12 9.02 -1.28 5.18
CA THR A 12 9.53 -0.05 5.80
C THR A 12 11.06 -0.08 5.88
N CYS A 13 11.67 -1.21 6.23
CA CYS A 13 13.12 -1.39 6.26
C CYS A 13 13.75 -1.32 4.86
N THR A 14 13.11 -1.90 3.84
CA THR A 14 13.62 -1.90 2.47
C THR A 14 13.53 -0.52 1.82
N PHE A 15 12.37 0.11 1.91
CA PHE A 15 12.08 1.37 1.22
C PHE A 15 12.47 2.62 2.02
N LYS A 16 12.72 2.50 3.33
CA LYS A 16 13.04 3.61 4.25
C LYS A 16 11.93 4.66 4.39
N PHE A 17 10.69 4.30 4.13
CA PHE A 17 9.52 5.12 4.39
C PHE A 17 8.38 4.24 4.90
N PHE A 18 7.45 4.83 5.65
CA PHE A 18 6.29 4.12 6.19
C PHE A 18 5.07 4.37 5.30
N TYR A 19 4.49 3.31 4.74
CA TYR A 19 3.33 3.42 3.86
C TYR A 19 2.38 2.23 4.11
N PRO A 20 1.46 2.35 5.09
CA PRO A 20 0.71 1.23 5.68
C PRO A 20 -0.41 0.67 4.80
N VAL A 21 -0.30 0.78 3.47
CA VAL A 21 -1.29 0.27 2.52
C VAL A 21 -1.37 -1.25 2.58
N LEU A 22 -0.23 -1.94 2.70
CA LEU A 22 -0.23 -3.40 2.86
C LEU A 22 -0.96 -3.80 4.13
N PHE A 23 -0.65 -3.14 5.25
CA PHE A 23 -1.32 -3.41 6.52
C PHE A 23 -2.84 -3.23 6.42
N VAL A 24 -3.31 -2.11 5.84
CA VAL A 24 -4.75 -1.83 5.69
C VAL A 24 -5.43 -2.84 4.75
N MET A 25 -4.78 -3.24 3.66
CA MET A 25 -5.35 -4.21 2.72
C MET A 25 -5.45 -5.62 3.35
N PHE A 26 -4.41 -6.08 4.05
CA PHE A 26 -4.44 -7.39 4.71
C PHE A 26 -5.36 -7.41 5.94
N ALA A 27 -5.39 -6.35 6.75
CA ALA A 27 -6.24 -6.28 7.92
C ALA A 27 -7.71 -6.00 7.56
N GLY A 28 -7.98 -5.13 6.59
CA GLY A 28 -9.33 -4.75 6.17
C GLY A 28 -9.94 -5.75 5.21
N ALA A 29 -9.38 -5.90 4.00
CA ALA A 29 -9.95 -6.79 2.99
C ALA A 29 -9.81 -8.26 3.39
N GLY A 30 -8.67 -8.64 3.97
CA GLY A 30 -8.45 -10.00 4.48
C GLY A 30 -9.46 -10.41 5.56
N PHE A 31 -9.77 -9.51 6.50
CA PHE A 31 -10.80 -9.77 7.53
C PHE A 31 -12.21 -9.76 6.94
N GLY A 32 -12.49 -8.87 5.98
CA GLY A 32 -13.76 -8.86 5.24
C GLY A 32 -14.03 -10.17 4.48
N PHE A 33 -12.99 -10.76 3.86
CA PHE A 33 -13.13 -12.04 3.15
C PHE A 33 -13.44 -13.21 4.09
N ILE A 34 -13.05 -13.18 5.36
CA ILE A 34 -13.39 -14.24 6.33
C ILE A 34 -14.90 -14.32 6.53
N PHE A 35 -15.58 -13.19 6.73
CA PHE A 35 -17.04 -13.16 6.88
C PHE A 35 -17.81 -13.54 5.61
N LEU A 36 -17.23 -13.24 4.44
CA LEU A 36 -17.84 -13.57 3.15
C LEU A 36 -17.66 -15.05 2.79
N THR A 37 -16.54 -15.67 3.19
CA THR A 37 -16.24 -17.09 2.91
C THR A 37 -17.15 -18.04 3.68
N ASP A 38 -17.60 -17.65 4.88
CA ASP A 38 -18.42 -18.48 5.77
C ASP A 38 -19.80 -18.87 5.16
N LYS A 39 -20.24 -18.14 4.12
CA LYS A 39 -21.58 -18.29 3.52
C LYS A 39 -21.69 -19.23 2.31
N GLY A 40 -20.61 -19.88 1.87
CA GLY A 40 -20.72 -20.98 0.90
C GLY A 40 -19.56 -21.13 -0.07
N SER A 41 -18.97 -22.33 -0.07
CA SER A 41 -17.93 -22.76 -1.02
C SER A 41 -18.54 -23.04 -2.40
N ASN A 42 -18.77 -21.98 -3.17
CA ASN A 42 -19.19 -22.07 -4.57
C ASN A 42 -17.99 -21.84 -5.50
N ARG A 43 -18.00 -22.44 -6.70
CA ARG A 43 -16.95 -22.24 -7.72
C ARG A 43 -16.72 -20.76 -8.07
N SER A 44 -17.76 -19.93 -7.95
CA SER A 44 -17.69 -18.48 -8.10
C SER A 44 -16.84 -17.78 -7.03
N TRP A 45 -16.82 -18.29 -5.80
CA TRP A 45 -16.02 -17.74 -4.71
C TRP A 45 -14.52 -17.86 -4.99
N ASN A 46 -14.08 -18.98 -5.57
CA ASN A 46 -12.69 -19.16 -5.96
C ASN A 46 -12.28 -18.11 -7.01
N VAL A 47 -13.08 -17.89 -8.05
CA VAL A 47 -12.79 -16.88 -9.09
C VAL A 47 -12.74 -15.47 -8.48
N PHE A 48 -13.69 -15.14 -7.60
CA PHE A 48 -13.72 -13.85 -6.90
C PHE A 48 -12.45 -13.64 -6.05
N MET A 49 -12.04 -14.66 -5.28
CA MET A 49 -10.80 -14.63 -4.50
C MET A 49 -9.58 -14.35 -5.38
N TRP A 50 -9.45 -15.03 -6.53
CA TRP A 50 -8.34 -14.79 -7.47
C TRP A 50 -8.33 -13.38 -8.03
N VAL A 51 -9.49 -12.86 -8.45
CA VAL A 51 -9.60 -11.49 -8.96
C VAL A 51 -9.23 -10.47 -7.87
N ALA A 52 -9.73 -10.66 -6.65
CA ALA A 52 -9.39 -9.81 -5.51
C ALA A 52 -7.89 -9.84 -5.18
N LEU A 53 -7.24 -11.01 -5.27
CA LEU A 53 -5.81 -11.15 -5.06
C LEU A 53 -4.99 -10.43 -6.14
N PHE A 54 -5.39 -10.51 -7.41
CA PHE A 54 -4.71 -9.81 -8.50
C PHE A 54 -4.85 -8.30 -8.37
N ILE A 55 -6.06 -7.81 -8.08
CA ILE A 55 -6.30 -6.38 -7.82
C ILE A 55 -5.48 -5.93 -6.61
N GLY A 56 -5.46 -6.74 -5.55
CA GLY A 56 -4.71 -6.45 -4.34
C GLY A 56 -3.21 -6.29 -4.62
N ASN A 57 -2.61 -7.26 -5.32
CA ASN A 57 -1.20 -7.19 -5.72
C ASN A 57 -0.91 -6.03 -6.67
N GLY A 58 -1.80 -5.79 -7.64
CA GLY A 58 -1.66 -4.68 -8.58
C GLY A 58 -1.65 -3.32 -7.87
N MET A 59 -2.62 -3.09 -6.97
CA MET A 59 -2.68 -1.86 -6.18
C MET A 59 -1.44 -1.67 -5.31
N LEU A 60 -0.96 -2.73 -4.65
CA LEU A 60 0.27 -2.66 -3.86
C LEU A 60 1.46 -2.25 -4.75
N MET A 61 1.67 -2.96 -5.86
CA MET A 61 2.78 -2.66 -6.77
C MET A 61 2.72 -1.22 -7.31
N CYS A 62 1.53 -0.76 -7.73
CA CYS A 62 1.33 0.59 -8.23
C CYS A 62 1.57 1.65 -7.14
N LEU A 63 0.98 1.51 -5.95
CA LEU A 63 1.08 2.53 -4.91
C LEU A 63 2.51 2.62 -4.34
N TYR A 64 3.17 1.50 -4.08
CA TYR A 64 4.56 1.51 -3.60
C TYR A 64 5.53 2.05 -4.67
N SER A 65 5.33 1.73 -5.95
CA SER A 65 6.16 2.29 -7.02
C SER A 65 5.94 3.79 -7.19
N MET A 66 4.69 4.27 -7.19
CA MET A 66 4.38 5.70 -7.24
C MET A 66 5.04 6.46 -6.09
N GLU A 67 4.96 5.95 -4.87
CA GLU A 67 5.62 6.58 -3.71
C GLU A 67 7.15 6.57 -3.83
N PHE A 68 7.72 5.45 -4.26
CA PHE A 68 9.16 5.31 -4.47
C PHE A 68 9.69 6.29 -5.53
N TYR A 69 8.98 6.45 -6.65
CA TYR A 69 9.34 7.41 -7.69
C TYR A 69 9.06 8.85 -7.27
N ALA A 70 7.99 9.12 -6.53
CA ALA A 70 7.71 10.46 -6.01
C ALA A 70 8.83 10.92 -5.06
N ARG A 71 9.38 10.04 -4.23
CA ARG A 71 10.51 10.37 -3.35
C ARG A 71 11.82 10.67 -4.07
N GLN A 72 12.02 10.10 -5.27
CA GLN A 72 13.19 10.39 -6.09
C GLN A 72 13.07 11.68 -6.89
N ASN A 73 11.86 12.00 -7.36
CA ASN A 73 11.65 13.10 -8.31
C ASN A 73 11.18 14.41 -7.66
N CYS A 74 10.65 14.37 -6.43
CA CYS A 74 10.09 15.54 -5.75
C CYS A 74 11.01 16.01 -4.61
N ILE A 75 11.10 17.33 -4.42
CA ILE A 75 11.93 17.94 -3.37
C ILE A 75 11.33 17.63 -1.99
N ALA A 76 12.19 17.36 -1.00
CA ALA A 76 11.75 17.16 0.36
C ALA A 76 11.10 18.45 0.93
N SER A 77 9.83 18.36 1.32
CA SER A 77 9.01 19.51 1.69
C SER A 77 8.92 19.79 3.20
N MET A 78 9.26 18.83 4.08
CA MET A 78 9.03 18.92 5.53
C MET A 78 10.17 18.28 6.34
N GLU A 79 10.16 18.52 7.66
CA GLU A 79 11.16 18.00 8.60
C GLU A 79 11.23 16.46 8.64
N SER A 80 12.43 15.92 8.91
CA SER A 80 12.83 14.53 8.65
C SER A 80 11.91 13.42 9.18
N LEU A 81 11.19 13.65 10.29
CA LEU A 81 10.30 12.63 10.88
C LEU A 81 8.90 12.62 10.28
N LEU A 82 8.36 13.78 9.91
CA LEU A 82 7.06 13.87 9.24
C LEU A 82 7.14 13.38 7.79
N ASP A 83 8.29 13.59 7.16
CA ASP A 83 8.63 13.06 5.84
C ASP A 83 8.63 11.53 5.74
N PHE A 84 8.79 10.84 6.88
CA PHE A 84 8.77 9.38 6.93
C PHE A 84 7.35 8.81 6.83
N VAL A 85 6.35 9.52 7.37
CA VAL A 85 4.95 9.06 7.48
C VAL A 85 4.07 9.64 6.39
N ILE A 86 4.35 10.86 5.92
CA ILE A 86 3.54 11.54 4.92
C ILE A 86 3.93 11.05 3.51
N PRO A 87 2.99 10.52 2.71
CA PRO A 87 3.28 10.06 1.36
C PRO A 87 3.53 11.24 0.41
N ARG A 88 4.64 11.20 -0.33
CA ARG A 88 4.98 12.22 -1.33
C ARG A 88 4.17 12.07 -2.62
N SER A 89 3.61 10.89 -2.88
CA SER A 89 2.80 10.60 -4.07
C SER A 89 1.55 11.48 -4.20
N TRP A 90 1.03 12.06 -3.12
CA TRP A 90 -0.21 12.85 -3.12
C TRP A 90 0.04 14.36 -3.13
N PHE A 91 1.20 14.79 -2.64
CA PHE A 91 1.55 16.19 -2.43
C PHE A 91 2.83 16.61 -3.17
N CYS A 92 3.25 15.84 -4.19
CA CYS A 92 4.45 16.16 -4.95
C CYS A 92 4.33 17.54 -5.59
N ILE A 93 5.22 18.45 -5.21
CA ILE A 93 5.42 19.73 -5.86
C ILE A 93 6.51 19.52 -6.91
N SER A 94 6.15 19.59 -8.20
CA SER A 94 7.13 19.51 -9.27
C SER A 94 8.03 20.76 -9.25
N PRO A 95 9.34 20.63 -9.50
CA PRO A 95 10.26 21.77 -9.58
C PRO A 95 9.90 22.76 -10.70
N THR A 96 9.07 22.35 -11.67
CA THR A 96 8.60 23.18 -12.80
C THR A 96 7.46 24.14 -12.46
N SER A 97 6.90 24.11 -11.24
CA SER A 97 5.85 25.07 -10.81
C SER A 97 6.40 26.42 -10.32
N LYS A 98 7.72 26.63 -10.35
CA LYS A 98 8.41 27.90 -10.06
C LYS A 98 9.02 28.56 -11.31
N LEU A 99 8.28 28.61 -12.42
CA LEU A 99 8.58 29.47 -13.57
C LEU A 99 7.35 30.33 -13.88
#